data_AF-A0A9D7FVU5-F1
#
_entry.id   AF-A0A9D7FVU5-F1
#
_cell.length_a   1.000
_cell.length_b   1.000
_cell.length_c   1.000
_cell.angle_alpha   90.00
_cell.angle_beta   90.00
_cell.angle_gamma   90.00
#
_symmetry.space_group_name_H-M   'P 1'
#
loop_
_entity.id
_entity.type
_entity.pdbx_description
1 polymer ?
#
loop_
_entity_poly.entity_id
_entity_poly.type
_entity_poly.pdbx_seq_one_letter_code
_entity_poly.pdbx_strand_id
1 'polypeptide(L)'
;MWVLLVGSAWSGEQITTAEKKESCLEVNGLWSVENQATLRDGWLLEIANANRCKRTGEMTSAMDAAMRALSIAKSTKDFSTDELDTSARLVARLLQEQNNFSQLSQFASQMVKEEGNKLSESDIKAWKIRAIHSASLAKNPDMVANLQQALFSDAKPYGKLWSLDLTHNQLHYDLASLNFPLISGNWVLAGFIPAAARGEAAEIIYVTGVTPEKSIELTFRVTYSEPDIMMSLDKTVKTSPEQAHIDKWLNRLPVRRDLPLPSGKLPDFDFTQAKSANFMETKEVYQLGMKELITHASWVVAKGDWVIEAQTYFNQQMQKESGDAVASLFSAITWPVAPNLYQTKMMSSQLFSVETKFNDYRDYSQVMKLADNALKDAVFPHELSELYAAMGMAQYHLNNRPEAKKLLHQAMVLDAFGGSSRNSLYSQAIQYMADIAWHEGRIAEGENLNQRMLLSRPLSDKWAISSDGKDVVSQEYDIVLPVRLDDYYLEPAQKGRLNGSWFDYHNVNTRRKITLYILNAADFPAEKREKMFSYVFAEEGSARLDNATHSTITYADTSKVKEGTMWCFNAFPEFDETDEVVLSTAVSNDNLMVFYTRVHKDNQQEMKEVDTFMRKFIWKDPSELQKKGNNR
;
A
#
# COMPACT_ATOMS: atom_id res chain seq x y z
N MET A 1 -43.33 -37.83 78.75
CA MET A 1 -43.98 -36.79 77.93
C MET A 1 -43.66 -37.14 76.48
N TRP A 2 -44.58 -37.59 75.61
CA TRP A 2 -45.94 -37.08 75.30
C TRP A 2 -45.88 -35.56 75.04
N VAL A 3 -46.25 -34.99 73.87
CA VAL A 3 -47.03 -35.45 72.69
C VAL A 3 -46.52 -34.65 71.47
N LEU A 4 -46.28 -35.20 70.26
CA LEU A 4 -47.21 -35.70 69.21
C LEU A 4 -48.00 -34.61 68.44
N LEU A 5 -48.15 -34.84 67.12
CA LEU A 5 -49.12 -34.30 66.13
C LEU A 5 -48.71 -33.01 65.39
N VAL A 6 -48.79 -32.84 64.05
CA VAL A 6 -49.30 -33.62 62.88
C VAL A 6 -48.42 -33.25 61.65
N GLY A 7 -48.14 -34.04 60.61
CA GLY A 7 -48.57 -35.41 60.29
C GLY A 7 -49.44 -35.52 59.02
N SER A 8 -48.92 -35.29 57.81
CA SER A 8 -49.58 -35.80 56.59
C SER A 8 -48.57 -36.19 55.51
N ALA A 9 -48.73 -37.40 55.00
CA ALA A 9 -47.88 -38.01 53.98
C ALA A 9 -48.66 -38.14 52.66
N TRP A 10 -47.96 -38.02 51.54
CA TRP A 10 -48.29 -38.66 50.27
C TRP A 10 -46.98 -39.35 49.83
N SER A 11 -46.89 -40.67 49.90
CA SER A 11 -47.32 -41.61 48.84
C SER A 11 -46.68 -41.27 47.50
N GLY A 12 -45.82 -42.18 47.02
CA GLY A 12 -44.90 -41.88 45.94
C GLY A 12 -45.54 -41.94 44.56
N GLU A 13 -44.86 -41.30 43.61
CA GLU A 13 -45.00 -41.59 42.20
C GLU A 13 -43.59 -41.55 41.59
N GLN A 14 -43.19 -42.61 40.87
CA GLN A 14 -41.96 -42.58 40.09
C GLN A 14 -42.18 -41.67 38.89
N ILE A 15 -41.90 -40.38 39.04
CA ILE A 15 -41.76 -39.50 37.88
C ILE A 15 -40.32 -39.66 37.36
N THR A 16 -40.17 -40.60 36.43
CA THR A 16 -39.03 -40.68 35.54
C THR A 16 -39.07 -39.51 34.55
N THR A 17 -38.73 -38.31 35.02
CA THR A 17 -38.30 -37.22 34.13
C THR A 17 -36.78 -37.17 34.18
N ALA A 18 -36.15 -37.87 33.24
CA ALA A 18 -34.94 -37.32 32.67
C ALA A 18 -35.32 -35.95 32.13
N GLU A 19 -34.81 -34.88 32.73
CA GLU A 19 -34.91 -33.54 32.14
C GLU A 19 -34.30 -33.62 30.75
N LYS A 20 -35.18 -33.60 29.75
CA LYS A 20 -34.79 -33.44 28.36
C LYS A 20 -34.17 -32.04 28.31
N LYS A 21 -32.83 -31.96 28.33
CA LYS A 21 -32.14 -30.70 28.02
C LYS A 21 -32.63 -30.27 26.65
N GLU A 22 -33.48 -29.24 26.61
CA GLU A 22 -33.86 -28.58 25.36
C GLU A 22 -32.57 -28.18 24.66
N SER A 23 -32.41 -28.53 23.38
CA SER A 23 -31.22 -28.11 22.66
C SER A 23 -31.17 -26.57 22.60
N CYS A 24 -29.96 -25.99 22.59
CA CYS A 24 -29.76 -24.56 22.38
C CYS A 24 -30.49 -24.00 21.14
N LEU A 25 -30.80 -24.86 20.16
CA LEU A 25 -31.54 -24.56 18.94
C LEU A 25 -33.07 -24.72 19.08
N GLU A 26 -33.59 -25.52 20.02
CA GLU A 26 -35.02 -25.88 20.09
C GLU A 26 -35.90 -24.82 20.77
N VAL A 27 -35.34 -23.94 21.59
CA VAL A 27 -36.08 -22.95 22.40
C VAL A 27 -36.73 -21.83 21.54
N ASN A 28 -36.64 -21.89 20.21
CA ASN A 28 -37.43 -21.07 19.29
C ASN A 28 -37.73 -21.82 17.98
N GLY A 29 -38.69 -22.75 18.00
CA GLY A 29 -39.25 -23.40 16.80
C GLY A 29 -40.01 -22.47 15.83
N LEU A 30 -39.69 -21.16 15.84
CA LEU A 30 -40.30 -20.09 15.05
C LEU A 30 -39.30 -19.39 14.11
N TRP A 31 -37.98 -19.63 14.27
CA TRP A 31 -36.92 -18.87 13.60
C TRP A 31 -35.93 -19.80 12.88
N SER A 32 -36.34 -20.36 11.74
CA SER A 32 -35.40 -20.95 10.77
C SER A 32 -34.74 -19.84 9.95
N VAL A 33 -33.58 -20.14 9.34
CA VAL A 33 -32.93 -19.24 8.35
C VAL A 33 -33.84 -19.03 7.14
N GLU A 34 -34.60 -20.05 6.75
CA GLU A 34 -35.60 -20.01 5.67
C GLU A 34 -36.78 -19.05 5.95
N ASN A 35 -37.03 -18.71 7.21
CA ASN A 35 -38.09 -17.77 7.62
C ASN A 35 -37.59 -16.32 7.79
N GLN A 36 -36.33 -16.02 7.50
CA GLN A 36 -35.78 -14.67 7.69
C GLN A 36 -36.05 -13.75 6.48
N ALA A 37 -36.32 -12.47 6.76
CA ALA A 37 -36.66 -11.49 5.73
C ALA A 37 -35.48 -11.16 4.80
N THR A 38 -34.24 -11.27 5.28
CA THR A 38 -33.02 -11.08 4.49
C THR A 38 -31.94 -12.13 4.83
N LEU A 39 -30.99 -12.31 3.92
CA LEU A 39 -29.77 -13.12 4.18
C LEU A 39 -28.93 -12.57 5.34
N ARG A 40 -28.98 -11.26 5.61
CA ARG A 40 -28.24 -10.64 6.72
C ARG A 40 -28.87 -10.95 8.07
N ASP A 41 -30.20 -11.05 8.13
CA ASP A 41 -30.93 -11.49 9.32
C ASP A 41 -30.65 -12.99 9.60
N GLY A 42 -30.63 -13.82 8.55
CA GLY A 42 -30.21 -15.22 8.64
C GLY A 42 -28.78 -15.40 9.15
N TRP A 43 -27.85 -14.57 8.69
CA TRP A 43 -26.47 -14.54 9.19
C TRP A 43 -26.40 -14.14 10.67
N LEU A 44 -27.03 -13.02 11.06
CA LEU A 44 -27.07 -12.56 12.45
C LEU A 44 -27.66 -13.61 13.40
N LEU A 45 -28.72 -14.31 12.96
CA LEU A 45 -29.34 -15.40 13.69
C LEU A 45 -28.36 -16.56 13.93
N GLU A 46 -27.60 -16.99 12.92
CA GLU A 46 -26.62 -18.07 13.08
C GLU A 46 -25.42 -17.67 13.95
N ILE A 47 -24.95 -16.41 13.86
CA ILE A 47 -23.95 -15.86 14.80
C ILE A 47 -24.50 -15.87 16.24
N ALA A 48 -25.77 -15.52 16.45
CA ALA A 48 -26.41 -15.55 17.77
C ALA A 48 -26.58 -16.99 18.29
N ASN A 49 -27.03 -17.91 17.45
CA ASN A 49 -27.19 -19.34 17.76
C ASN A 49 -25.84 -19.97 18.16
N ALA A 50 -24.79 -19.73 17.37
CA ALA A 50 -23.44 -20.20 17.66
C ALA A 50 -22.95 -19.73 19.04
N ASN A 51 -23.08 -18.42 19.33
CA ASN A 51 -22.71 -17.87 20.64
C ASN A 51 -23.60 -18.40 21.78
N ARG A 52 -24.88 -18.71 21.53
CA ARG A 52 -25.79 -19.32 22.51
C ARG A 52 -25.39 -20.76 22.83
N CYS A 53 -25.25 -21.61 21.82
CA CYS A 53 -24.85 -23.01 21.98
C CYS A 53 -23.48 -23.13 22.66
N LYS A 54 -22.55 -22.21 22.37
CA LYS A 54 -21.26 -22.09 23.07
C LYS A 54 -21.44 -21.84 24.58
N ARG A 55 -22.40 -21.00 24.98
CA ARG A 55 -22.72 -20.74 26.40
C ARG A 55 -23.42 -21.91 27.10
N THR A 56 -24.18 -22.74 26.38
CA THR A 56 -24.82 -23.95 26.96
C THR A 56 -23.90 -25.18 26.96
N GLY A 57 -22.72 -25.09 26.33
CA GLY A 57 -21.75 -26.18 26.20
C GLY A 57 -21.99 -27.10 24.99
N GLU A 58 -22.97 -26.80 24.14
CA GLU A 58 -23.29 -27.53 22.91
C GLU A 58 -22.32 -27.14 21.78
N MET A 59 -21.04 -27.48 21.93
CA MET A 59 -19.97 -27.04 21.02
C MET A 59 -20.13 -27.51 19.57
N THR A 60 -20.72 -28.69 19.34
CA THR A 60 -21.03 -29.17 17.97
C THR A 60 -22.08 -28.28 17.31
N SER A 61 -23.22 -28.05 17.97
CA SER A 61 -24.27 -27.15 17.50
C SER A 61 -23.76 -25.72 17.29
N ALA A 62 -22.83 -25.27 18.15
CA ALA A 62 -22.16 -23.98 18.01
C ALA A 62 -21.29 -23.90 16.75
N MET A 63 -20.53 -24.96 16.46
CA MET A 63 -19.70 -25.07 15.25
C MET A 63 -20.56 -25.10 13.99
N ASP A 64 -21.62 -25.90 13.97
CA ASP A 64 -22.52 -26.00 12.83
C ASP A 64 -23.18 -24.66 12.50
N ALA A 65 -23.62 -23.91 13.51
CA ALA A 65 -24.14 -22.56 13.36
C ALA A 65 -23.08 -21.56 12.85
N ALA A 66 -21.86 -21.59 13.40
CA ALA A 66 -20.77 -20.73 12.94
C ALA A 66 -20.37 -21.02 11.48
N MET A 67 -20.37 -22.29 11.07
CA MET A 67 -20.12 -22.70 9.68
C MET A 67 -21.24 -22.29 8.73
N ARG A 68 -22.51 -22.35 9.15
CA ARG A 68 -23.64 -21.80 8.37
C ARG A 68 -23.54 -20.27 8.22
N ALA A 69 -23.21 -19.54 9.29
CA ALA A 69 -22.96 -18.10 9.21
C ALA A 69 -21.84 -17.76 8.22
N LEU A 70 -20.70 -18.49 8.28
CA LEU A 70 -19.60 -18.32 7.33
C LEU A 70 -20.01 -18.65 5.88
N SER A 71 -20.85 -19.68 5.67
CA SER A 71 -21.35 -20.03 4.34
C SER A 71 -22.25 -18.94 3.74
N ILE A 72 -23.12 -18.32 4.54
CA ILE A 72 -23.93 -17.16 4.13
C ILE A 72 -23.02 -15.98 3.78
N ALA A 73 -22.00 -15.69 4.60
CA ALA A 73 -21.06 -14.60 4.34
C ALA A 73 -20.19 -14.83 3.09
N LYS A 74 -19.71 -16.06 2.85
CA LYS A 74 -18.93 -16.39 1.64
C LYS A 74 -19.75 -16.25 0.34
N SER A 75 -21.05 -16.57 0.38
CA SER A 75 -21.93 -16.64 -0.80
C SER A 75 -22.66 -15.34 -1.14
N THR A 76 -22.79 -14.41 -0.19
CA THR A 76 -23.49 -13.14 -0.41
C THR A 76 -22.54 -12.07 -0.96
N LYS A 77 -22.85 -11.51 -2.13
CA LYS A 77 -22.01 -10.47 -2.77
C LYS A 77 -21.98 -9.13 -2.03
N ASP A 78 -23.05 -8.82 -1.29
CA ASP A 78 -23.24 -7.53 -0.63
C ASP A 78 -22.69 -7.50 0.81
N PHE A 79 -22.07 -8.59 1.27
CA PHE A 79 -21.40 -8.62 2.58
C PHE A 79 -20.03 -7.96 2.48
N SER A 80 -19.67 -7.17 3.49
CA SER A 80 -18.37 -6.55 3.57
C SER A 80 -17.29 -7.54 4.03
N THR A 81 -16.05 -7.09 3.97
CA THR A 81 -14.88 -7.75 4.57
C THR A 81 -15.13 -8.16 6.02
N ASP A 82 -15.85 -7.32 6.76
CA ASP A 82 -15.97 -7.41 8.21
C ASP A 82 -16.97 -8.50 8.64
N GLU A 83 -18.07 -8.72 7.90
CA GLU A 83 -18.98 -9.84 8.19
C GLU A 83 -18.35 -11.19 7.87
N LEU A 84 -17.58 -11.28 6.78
CA LEU A 84 -16.83 -12.48 6.41
C LEU A 84 -15.79 -12.82 7.49
N ASP A 85 -14.98 -11.85 7.87
CA ASP A 85 -13.94 -12.02 8.88
C ASP A 85 -14.52 -12.28 10.27
N THR A 86 -15.61 -11.59 10.67
CA THR A 86 -16.35 -11.87 11.92
C THR A 86 -16.82 -13.33 11.99
N SER A 87 -17.37 -13.84 10.89
CA SER A 87 -17.84 -15.23 10.79
C SER A 87 -16.68 -16.22 10.92
N ALA A 88 -15.59 -15.97 10.21
CA ALA A 88 -14.40 -16.80 10.25
C ALA A 88 -13.75 -16.78 11.65
N ARG A 89 -13.66 -15.62 12.31
CA ARG A 89 -13.14 -15.51 13.69
C ARG A 89 -13.99 -16.28 14.70
N LEU A 90 -15.31 -16.42 14.49
CA LEU A 90 -16.15 -17.24 15.35
C LEU A 90 -15.83 -18.74 15.21
N VAL A 91 -15.72 -19.24 13.97
CA VAL A 91 -15.26 -20.63 13.69
C VAL A 91 -13.88 -20.86 14.31
N ALA A 92 -12.93 -19.94 14.09
CA ALA A 92 -11.59 -20.03 14.63
C ALA A 92 -11.54 -20.06 16.17
N ARG A 93 -12.36 -19.24 16.84
CA ARG A 93 -12.51 -19.24 18.29
C ARG A 93 -13.07 -20.56 18.80
N LEU A 94 -14.09 -21.12 18.15
CA LEU A 94 -14.67 -22.41 18.54
C LEU A 94 -13.69 -23.58 18.36
N LEU A 95 -12.84 -23.56 17.32
CA LEU A 95 -11.77 -24.54 17.15
C LEU A 95 -10.69 -24.40 18.25
N GLN A 96 -10.32 -23.16 18.61
CA GLN A 96 -9.37 -22.87 19.69
C GLN A 96 -9.90 -23.33 21.07
N GLU A 97 -11.16 -23.03 21.40
CA GLU A 97 -11.80 -23.46 22.66
C GLU A 97 -11.90 -24.99 22.77
N GLN A 98 -11.96 -25.71 21.64
CA GLN A 98 -11.93 -27.18 21.57
C GLN A 98 -10.50 -27.76 21.52
N ASN A 99 -9.45 -26.94 21.61
CA ASN A 99 -8.04 -27.32 21.42
C ASN A 99 -7.74 -28.00 20.07
N ASN A 100 -8.58 -27.76 19.05
CA ASN A 100 -8.46 -28.38 17.74
C ASN A 100 -7.53 -27.56 16.82
N PHE A 101 -6.29 -27.37 17.29
CA PHE A 101 -5.31 -26.48 16.67
C PHE A 101 -4.88 -26.91 15.26
N SER A 102 -4.95 -28.22 14.95
CA SER A 102 -4.64 -28.73 13.60
C SER A 102 -5.69 -28.29 12.57
N GLN A 103 -6.99 -28.42 12.88
CA GLN A 103 -8.05 -27.91 12.01
C GLN A 103 -8.05 -26.38 11.97
N LEU A 104 -7.74 -25.70 13.08
CA LEU A 104 -7.61 -24.24 13.11
C LEU A 104 -6.52 -23.73 12.17
N SER A 105 -5.37 -24.41 12.11
CA SER A 105 -4.28 -24.07 11.19
C SER A 105 -4.69 -24.24 9.72
N GLN A 106 -5.34 -25.37 9.40
CA GLN A 106 -5.85 -25.65 8.06
C GLN A 106 -6.91 -24.62 7.63
N PHE A 107 -7.89 -24.34 8.50
CA PHE A 107 -8.93 -23.35 8.27
C PHE A 107 -8.36 -21.94 8.03
N ALA A 108 -7.42 -21.50 8.87
CA ALA A 108 -6.78 -20.20 8.72
C ALA A 108 -5.97 -20.08 7.42
N SER A 109 -5.25 -21.14 7.02
CA SER A 109 -4.55 -21.21 5.74
C SER A 109 -5.52 -21.18 4.55
N GLN A 110 -6.65 -21.89 4.65
CA GLN A 110 -7.69 -21.93 3.63
C GLN A 110 -8.39 -20.57 3.46
N MET A 111 -8.66 -19.84 4.55
CA MET A 111 -9.22 -18.48 4.48
C MET A 111 -8.33 -17.52 3.68
N VAL A 112 -7.01 -17.54 3.91
CA VAL A 112 -6.05 -16.74 3.12
C VAL A 112 -6.07 -17.13 1.64
N LYS A 113 -6.12 -18.43 1.35
CA LYS A 113 -6.03 -18.97 -0.02
C LYS A 113 -7.30 -18.75 -0.85
N GLU A 114 -8.48 -18.91 -0.25
CA GLU A 114 -9.77 -18.86 -0.96
C GLU A 114 -10.40 -17.48 -0.93
N GLU A 115 -10.31 -16.78 0.20
CA GLU A 115 -11.01 -15.51 0.42
C GLU A 115 -10.07 -14.30 0.49
N GLY A 116 -8.75 -14.49 0.27
CA GLY A 116 -7.76 -13.41 0.35
C GLY A 116 -8.12 -12.17 -0.48
N ASN A 117 -8.71 -12.34 -1.66
CA ASN A 117 -9.16 -11.23 -2.52
C ASN A 117 -10.35 -10.42 -1.95
N LYS A 118 -11.01 -10.91 -0.90
CA LYS A 118 -12.10 -10.25 -0.16
C LYS A 118 -11.67 -9.78 1.23
N LEU A 119 -10.43 -10.05 1.66
CA LEU A 119 -9.92 -9.69 2.98
C LEU A 119 -9.01 -8.46 2.86
N SER A 120 -8.93 -7.65 3.92
CA SER A 120 -7.92 -6.59 3.97
C SER A 120 -6.52 -7.20 4.12
N GLU A 121 -5.47 -6.47 3.73
CA GLU A 121 -4.08 -6.92 3.95
C GLU A 121 -3.78 -7.20 5.44
N SER A 122 -4.41 -6.44 6.34
CA SER A 122 -4.34 -6.62 7.80
C SER A 122 -4.96 -7.95 8.23
N ASP A 123 -6.11 -8.32 7.67
CA ASP A 123 -6.77 -9.59 7.99
C ASP A 123 -6.01 -10.77 7.38
N ILE A 124 -5.51 -10.66 6.14
CA ILE A 124 -4.63 -11.67 5.54
C ILE A 124 -3.42 -11.92 6.45
N LYS A 125 -2.77 -10.86 6.96
CA LYS A 125 -1.67 -10.96 7.91
C LYS A 125 -2.09 -11.66 9.21
N ALA A 126 -3.22 -11.27 9.81
CA ALA A 126 -3.74 -11.90 11.02
C ALA A 126 -4.10 -13.39 10.84
N TRP A 127 -4.64 -13.77 9.67
CA TRP A 127 -4.95 -15.16 9.33
C TRP A 127 -3.68 -16.00 9.07
N LYS A 128 -2.65 -15.44 8.42
CA LYS A 128 -1.33 -16.09 8.29
C LYS A 128 -0.68 -16.34 9.65
N ILE A 129 -0.67 -15.34 10.53
CA ILE A 129 -0.15 -15.47 11.91
C ILE A 129 -0.90 -16.58 12.65
N ARG A 130 -2.23 -16.58 12.58
CA ARG A 130 -3.09 -17.61 13.21
C ARG A 130 -2.82 -19.01 12.67
N ALA A 131 -2.60 -19.17 11.36
CA ALA A 131 -2.31 -20.46 10.74
C ALA A 131 -1.00 -21.06 11.30
N ILE A 132 0.06 -20.26 11.34
CA ILE A 132 1.39 -20.67 11.85
C ILE A 132 1.33 -20.94 13.36
N HIS A 133 0.73 -20.05 14.15
CA HIS A 133 0.60 -20.23 15.59
C HIS A 133 -0.15 -21.52 15.93
N SER A 134 -1.25 -21.80 15.23
CA SER A 134 -2.05 -23.00 15.46
C SER A 134 -1.34 -24.28 15.01
N ALA A 135 -0.51 -24.24 13.96
CA ALA A 135 0.35 -25.37 13.60
C ALA A 135 1.38 -25.68 14.69
N SER A 136 1.97 -24.64 15.31
CA SER A 136 2.90 -24.76 16.43
C SER A 136 2.21 -25.36 17.67
N LEU A 137 1.04 -24.84 18.06
CA LEU A 137 0.23 -25.38 19.16
C LEU A 137 -0.25 -26.83 18.91
N ALA A 138 -0.51 -27.19 17.65
CA ALA A 138 -0.81 -28.56 17.23
C ALA A 138 0.44 -29.49 17.22
N LYS A 139 1.64 -28.95 17.51
CA LYS A 139 2.93 -29.67 17.46
C LYS A 139 3.19 -30.34 16.11
N ASN A 140 2.83 -29.65 15.02
CA ASN A 140 3.03 -30.13 13.64
C ASN A 140 4.18 -29.34 12.98
N PRO A 141 5.45 -29.78 13.11
CA PRO A 141 6.60 -29.05 12.60
C PRO A 141 6.60 -28.94 11.07
N ASP A 142 6.14 -29.97 10.35
CA ASP A 142 6.06 -29.96 8.90
C ASP A 142 5.10 -28.87 8.40
N MET A 143 3.94 -28.71 9.07
CA MET A 143 2.99 -27.64 8.76
C MET A 143 3.55 -26.25 9.10
N VAL A 144 4.27 -26.11 10.22
CA VAL A 144 4.95 -24.84 10.58
C VAL A 144 5.97 -24.46 9.51
N ALA A 145 6.88 -25.37 9.14
CA ALA A 145 7.91 -25.13 8.15
C ALA A 145 7.32 -24.79 6.76
N ASN A 146 6.28 -25.51 6.32
CA ASN A 146 5.59 -25.21 5.06
C ASN A 146 4.92 -23.82 5.08
N LEU A 147 4.28 -23.43 6.19
CA LEU A 147 3.66 -22.12 6.32
C LEU A 147 4.69 -20.98 6.45
N GLN A 148 5.85 -21.23 7.08
CA GLN A 148 6.95 -20.27 7.16
C GLN A 148 7.64 -20.09 5.79
N GLN A 149 7.82 -21.17 5.03
CA GLN A 149 8.28 -21.10 3.63
C GLN A 149 7.30 -20.30 2.77
N ALA A 150 5.99 -20.52 2.92
CA ALA A 150 4.97 -19.76 2.22
C ALA A 150 4.99 -18.27 2.64
N LEU A 151 5.09 -17.96 3.93
CA LEU A 151 5.22 -16.61 4.46
C LEU A 151 6.42 -15.87 3.84
N PHE A 152 7.59 -16.50 3.80
CA PHE A 152 8.79 -15.92 3.18
C PHE A 152 8.63 -15.73 1.67
N SER A 153 8.05 -16.71 0.97
CA SER A 153 7.86 -16.66 -0.48
C SER A 153 6.84 -15.58 -0.90
N ASP A 154 5.74 -15.47 -0.16
CA ASP A 154 4.70 -14.46 -0.36
C ASP A 154 5.20 -13.03 -0.10
N ALA A 155 6.07 -12.86 0.89
CA ALA A 155 6.69 -11.59 1.23
C ALA A 155 7.71 -11.09 0.19
N LYS A 156 8.10 -11.95 -0.77
CA LYS A 156 9.03 -11.66 -1.88
C LYS A 156 10.26 -10.83 -1.44
N PRO A 157 11.04 -11.29 -0.45
CA PRO A 157 12.23 -10.57 -0.02
C PRO A 157 13.31 -10.60 -1.10
N TYR A 158 14.11 -9.54 -1.18
CA TYR A 158 15.25 -9.50 -2.08
C TYR A 158 16.34 -10.44 -1.59
N GLY A 159 16.61 -11.51 -2.34
CA GLY A 159 17.51 -12.61 -1.94
C GLY A 159 19.00 -12.27 -1.82
N LYS A 160 19.39 -10.99 -1.93
CA LYS A 160 20.72 -10.50 -1.53
C LYS A 160 20.76 -9.95 -0.10
N LEU A 161 19.58 -9.72 0.49
CA LEU A 161 19.40 -9.17 1.83
C LEU A 161 18.88 -10.23 2.79
N TRP A 162 18.04 -11.15 2.32
CA TRP A 162 17.38 -12.14 3.15
C TRP A 162 17.52 -13.55 2.60
N SER A 163 17.79 -14.48 3.50
CA SER A 163 17.74 -15.92 3.23
C SER A 163 16.99 -16.67 4.33
N LEU A 164 16.28 -17.72 3.95
CA LEU A 164 15.53 -18.59 4.86
C LEU A 164 16.23 -19.95 4.94
N ASP A 165 16.65 -20.32 6.14
CA ASP A 165 17.25 -21.62 6.42
C ASP A 165 16.33 -22.44 7.35
N LEU A 166 15.45 -23.24 6.74
CA LEU A 166 14.60 -24.18 7.45
C LEU A 166 15.40 -25.31 8.14
N THR A 167 16.62 -25.61 7.68
CA THR A 167 17.44 -26.71 8.22
C THR A 167 18.07 -26.33 9.55
N HIS A 168 18.57 -25.09 9.64
CA HIS A 168 19.15 -24.53 10.86
C HIS A 168 18.15 -23.71 11.68
N ASN A 169 16.88 -23.65 11.26
CA ASN A 169 15.80 -22.93 11.93
C ASN A 169 16.10 -21.41 12.06
N GLN A 170 16.54 -20.77 10.97
CA GLN A 170 16.89 -19.34 10.95
C GLN A 170 16.30 -18.58 9.75
N LEU A 171 15.94 -17.33 10.01
CA LEU A 171 15.79 -16.26 9.02
C LEU A 171 17.02 -15.36 9.16
N HIS A 172 17.78 -15.22 8.08
CA HIS A 172 18.96 -14.37 8.04
C HIS A 172 18.63 -13.04 7.37
N TYR A 173 19.08 -11.94 7.99
CA TYR A 173 19.22 -10.64 7.34
C TYR A 173 20.72 -10.43 7.08
N ASP A 174 21.17 -10.89 5.91
CA ASP A 174 22.58 -11.00 5.53
C ASP A 174 23.31 -9.66 5.63
N LEU A 175 22.66 -8.59 5.15
CA LEU A 175 23.20 -7.22 5.14
C LEU A 175 23.49 -6.69 6.56
N ALA A 176 22.62 -7.00 7.53
CA ALA A 176 22.78 -6.61 8.92
C ALA A 176 23.52 -7.66 9.76
N SER A 177 23.90 -8.80 9.16
CA SER A 177 24.39 -9.99 9.85
C SER A 177 23.51 -10.39 11.06
N LEU A 178 22.19 -10.24 10.92
CA LEU A 178 21.20 -10.54 11.96
C LEU A 178 20.59 -11.91 11.72
N ASN A 179 20.53 -12.74 12.76
CA ASN A 179 19.87 -14.05 12.70
C ASN A 179 18.66 -14.09 13.64
N PHE A 180 17.52 -14.48 13.10
CA PHE A 180 16.24 -14.60 13.78
C PHE A 180 15.82 -16.09 13.79
N PRO A 181 15.62 -16.73 14.95
CA PRO A 181 15.24 -18.15 15.00
C PRO A 181 13.82 -18.36 14.50
N LEU A 182 13.55 -19.31 13.60
CA LEU A 182 12.17 -19.54 13.12
C LEU A 182 11.24 -20.08 14.23
N ILE A 183 11.82 -20.81 15.19
CA ILE A 183 11.19 -21.31 16.40
C ILE A 183 12.19 -21.14 17.56
N SER A 184 11.76 -20.60 18.70
CA SER A 184 12.58 -20.53 19.93
C SER A 184 11.74 -20.82 21.17
N GLY A 185 11.93 -22.00 21.77
CA GLY A 185 11.06 -22.49 22.84
C GLY A 185 9.61 -22.62 22.37
N ASN A 186 8.71 -21.80 22.94
CA ASN A 186 7.30 -21.73 22.53
C ASN A 186 7.03 -20.64 21.47
N TRP A 187 8.01 -19.78 21.16
CA TRP A 187 7.86 -18.75 20.14
C TRP A 187 7.97 -19.33 18.74
N VAL A 188 7.11 -18.88 17.84
CA VAL A 188 7.19 -19.17 16.41
C VAL A 188 7.14 -17.86 15.61
N LEU A 189 8.05 -17.73 14.63
CA LEU A 189 8.02 -16.63 13.66
C LEU A 189 6.79 -16.82 12.76
N ALA A 190 5.85 -15.88 12.82
CA ALA A 190 4.53 -16.00 12.21
C ALA A 190 4.16 -14.82 11.29
N GLY A 191 4.96 -13.74 11.28
CA GLY A 191 4.85 -12.65 10.31
C GLY A 191 6.22 -12.14 9.89
N PHE A 192 6.34 -11.72 8.63
CA PHE A 192 7.56 -11.20 8.04
C PHE A 192 7.23 -10.22 6.92
N ILE A 193 7.86 -9.05 6.93
CA ILE A 193 7.80 -8.02 5.89
C ILE A 193 9.23 -7.49 5.68
N PRO A 194 9.86 -7.70 4.51
CA PRO A 194 11.20 -7.17 4.25
C PRO A 194 11.18 -5.66 4.02
N ALA A 195 12.27 -4.97 4.37
CA ALA A 195 12.49 -3.57 3.97
C ALA A 195 12.83 -3.48 2.47
N ALA A 196 12.18 -2.55 1.74
CA ALA A 196 12.42 -2.34 0.31
C ALA A 196 13.35 -1.13 0.05
N ALA A 197 13.39 -0.17 0.96
CA ALA A 197 14.26 1.00 0.93
C ALA A 197 15.01 1.24 2.26
N ARG A 198 16.06 2.08 2.19
CA ARG A 198 16.76 2.59 3.38
C ARG A 198 15.84 3.51 4.18
N GLY A 199 15.90 3.43 5.50
CA GLY A 199 14.98 4.14 6.41
C GLY A 199 13.63 3.44 6.59
N GLU A 200 13.28 2.44 5.78
CA GLU A 200 12.15 1.55 6.04
C GLU A 200 12.54 0.43 7.02
N ALA A 201 11.57 -0.01 7.81
CA ALA A 201 11.75 -1.09 8.76
C ALA A 201 11.34 -2.43 8.15
N ALA A 202 12.23 -3.43 8.23
CA ALA A 202 11.81 -4.82 8.07
C ALA A 202 11.08 -5.27 9.34
N GLU A 203 9.90 -5.85 9.22
CA GLU A 203 9.06 -6.27 10.33
C GLU A 203 9.10 -7.80 10.50
N ILE A 204 9.45 -8.28 11.69
CA ILE A 204 9.47 -9.70 12.05
C ILE A 204 8.56 -9.89 13.27
N ILE A 205 7.57 -10.79 13.16
CA ILE A 205 6.56 -11.00 14.20
C ILE A 205 6.68 -12.42 14.74
N TYR A 206 6.78 -12.50 16.06
CA TYR A 206 6.74 -13.74 16.82
C TYR A 206 5.47 -13.82 17.65
N VAL A 207 4.94 -15.04 17.76
CA VAL A 207 3.79 -15.34 18.63
C VAL A 207 4.06 -16.54 19.52
N THR A 208 3.45 -16.52 20.70
CA THR A 208 3.46 -17.58 21.71
C THR A 208 2.18 -17.53 22.53
N GLY A 209 1.88 -18.59 23.28
CA GLY A 209 0.76 -18.65 24.23
C GLY A 209 -0.46 -19.43 23.72
N VAL A 210 -1.01 -20.32 24.57
CA VAL A 210 -2.04 -21.29 24.15
C VAL A 210 -3.46 -20.68 24.10
N THR A 211 -3.76 -19.74 25.00
CA THR A 211 -5.08 -19.09 25.11
C THR A 211 -4.96 -17.61 24.73
N PRO A 212 -6.05 -16.92 24.32
CA PRO A 212 -5.99 -15.51 23.94
C PRO A 212 -5.41 -14.59 25.02
N GLU A 213 -5.68 -14.87 26.29
CA GLU A 213 -5.23 -14.09 27.46
C GLU A 213 -3.75 -14.29 27.76
N LYS A 214 -3.19 -15.43 27.32
CA LYS A 214 -1.76 -15.77 27.39
C LYS A 214 -1.02 -15.53 26.07
N SER A 215 -1.72 -15.11 25.02
CA SER A 215 -1.14 -14.90 23.70
C SER A 215 -0.32 -13.62 23.71
N ILE A 216 0.95 -13.72 23.31
CA ILE A 216 1.86 -12.58 23.23
C ILE A 216 2.33 -12.48 21.79
N GLU A 217 2.23 -11.28 21.20
CA GLU A 217 2.77 -10.95 19.88
C GLU A 217 3.92 -9.94 20.05
N LEU A 218 5.14 -10.38 19.74
CA LEU A 218 6.34 -9.54 19.79
C LEU A 218 6.74 -9.18 18.36
N THR A 219 6.64 -7.88 18.04
CA THR A 219 7.03 -7.32 16.75
C THR A 219 8.41 -6.69 16.85
N PHE A 220 9.35 -7.14 16.03
CA PHE A 220 10.64 -6.49 15.79
C PHE A 220 10.58 -5.65 14.52
N ARG A 221 11.26 -4.50 14.53
CA ARG A 221 11.43 -3.59 13.39
C ARG A 221 12.90 -3.26 13.23
N VAL A 222 13.51 -3.78 12.17
CA VAL A 222 14.94 -3.58 11.86
C VAL A 222 15.09 -2.54 10.76
N THR A 223 15.74 -1.42 11.07
CA THR A 223 15.87 -0.26 10.18
C THR A 223 17.34 0.12 10.03
N TYR A 224 17.78 0.50 8.82
CA TYR A 224 18.99 1.30 8.64
C TYR A 224 18.59 2.78 8.51
N SER A 225 18.91 3.60 9.50
CA SER A 225 18.54 5.01 9.55
C SER A 225 19.78 5.88 9.46
N GLU A 226 20.10 6.37 8.25
CA GLU A 226 21.11 7.42 8.09
C GLU A 226 20.77 8.63 9.00
N PRO A 227 21.78 9.35 9.53
CA PRO A 227 21.56 10.60 10.24
C PRO A 227 20.93 11.63 9.29
N ASP A 228 20.15 12.57 9.84
CA ASP A 228 19.57 13.64 9.03
C ASP A 228 20.68 14.47 8.37
N ILE A 229 20.53 14.79 7.08
CA ILE A 229 21.48 15.63 6.34
C ILE A 229 21.70 16.96 7.09
N MET A 230 20.65 17.54 7.70
CA MET A 230 20.77 18.76 8.50
C MET A 230 21.59 18.56 9.78
N MET A 231 21.46 17.41 10.45
CA MET A 231 22.31 17.08 11.62
C MET A 231 23.76 16.83 11.21
N SER A 232 24.01 16.24 10.04
CA SER A 232 25.37 15.99 9.52
C SER A 232 26.15 17.28 9.18
N LEU A 233 25.43 18.38 8.92
CA LEU A 233 26.00 19.70 8.65
C LEU A 233 26.37 20.46 9.93
N ASP A 234 25.73 20.13 11.07
CA ASP A 234 26.05 20.74 12.36
C ASP A 234 27.21 20.03 13.07
N LYS A 235 28.42 20.52 12.81
CA LYS A 235 29.68 20.05 13.44
C LYS A 235 29.73 20.23 14.96
N THR A 236 28.72 20.83 15.60
CA THR A 236 28.66 20.98 17.07
C THR A 236 27.98 19.82 17.77
N VAL A 237 27.25 18.96 17.04
CA VAL A 237 26.59 17.77 17.59
C VAL A 237 27.64 16.71 17.96
N LYS A 238 27.93 16.57 19.26
CA LYS A 238 28.88 15.58 19.81
C LYS A 238 28.25 14.22 20.15
N THR A 239 27.01 14.00 19.74
CA THR A 239 26.21 12.82 20.10
C THR A 239 26.54 11.65 19.17
N SER A 240 26.80 10.47 19.74
CA SER A 240 27.00 9.23 18.96
C SER A 240 25.73 8.88 18.16
N PRO A 241 25.81 8.31 16.94
CA PRO A 241 24.64 7.90 16.16
C PRO A 241 23.66 7.06 16.98
N GLU A 242 24.18 6.08 17.73
CA GLU A 242 23.38 5.22 18.60
C GLU A 242 22.60 6.03 19.64
N GLN A 243 23.24 7.03 20.26
CA GLN A 243 22.56 7.90 21.23
C GLN A 243 21.50 8.77 20.56
N ALA A 244 21.78 9.31 19.37
CA ALA A 244 20.79 10.08 18.62
C ALA A 244 19.56 9.23 18.27
N HIS A 245 19.72 7.94 17.98
CA HIS A 245 18.60 7.00 17.80
C HIS A 245 17.84 6.75 19.10
N ILE A 246 18.52 6.50 20.23
CA ILE A 246 17.88 6.34 21.55
C ILE A 246 17.09 7.60 21.92
N ASP A 247 17.68 8.79 21.79
CA ASP A 247 17.04 10.07 22.14
C ASP A 247 15.84 10.36 21.22
N LYS A 248 15.98 10.09 19.90
CA LYS A 248 14.89 10.21 18.90
C LYS A 248 13.73 9.25 19.21
N TRP A 249 14.03 8.04 19.67
CA TRP A 249 13.02 7.07 20.09
C TRP A 249 12.32 7.51 21.37
N LEU A 250 13.07 7.89 22.42
CA LEU A 250 12.51 8.39 23.68
C LEU A 250 11.58 9.60 23.47
N ASN A 251 11.95 10.51 22.58
CA ASN A 251 11.14 11.69 22.25
C ASN A 251 9.83 11.38 21.49
N ARG A 252 9.67 10.17 20.94
CA ARG A 252 8.41 9.70 20.31
C ARG A 252 7.44 9.08 21.31
N LEU A 253 7.90 8.72 22.50
CA LEU A 253 7.08 8.00 23.48
C LEU A 253 6.01 8.90 24.10
N PRO A 254 4.78 8.40 24.32
CA PRO A 254 3.71 9.18 24.92
C PRO A 254 3.99 9.46 26.40
N VAL A 255 4.44 10.67 26.74
CA VAL A 255 4.68 11.10 28.13
C VAL A 255 3.35 11.37 28.87
N ARG A 256 2.60 10.31 29.15
CA ARG A 256 1.39 10.38 30.01
C ARG A 256 1.80 10.33 31.47
N ARG A 257 1.86 11.51 32.11
CA ARG A 257 2.29 11.67 33.52
C ARG A 257 1.31 11.13 34.56
N ASP A 258 0.08 10.82 34.15
CA ASP A 258 -1.05 10.57 35.07
C ASP A 258 -1.42 9.07 35.19
N LEU A 259 -0.69 8.18 34.52
CA LEU A 259 -0.90 6.73 34.60
C LEU A 259 0.04 6.09 35.65
N PRO A 260 -0.40 5.04 36.36
CA PRO A 260 0.45 4.35 37.33
C PRO A 260 1.66 3.73 36.62
N LEU A 261 2.86 4.02 37.13
CA LEU A 261 4.09 3.38 36.69
C LEU A 261 3.98 1.86 36.89
N PRO A 262 4.11 1.03 35.83
CA PRO A 262 4.07 -0.42 35.96
C PRO A 262 5.19 -0.92 36.88
N SER A 263 4.83 -1.80 37.82
CA SER A 263 5.77 -2.38 38.78
C SER A 263 6.58 -3.51 38.15
N GLY A 264 7.90 -3.52 38.35
CA GLY A 264 8.82 -4.54 37.83
C GLY A 264 9.74 -4.02 36.72
N LYS A 265 10.73 -4.84 36.35
CA LYS A 265 11.71 -4.53 35.30
C LYS A 265 11.36 -5.31 34.02
N LEU A 266 11.49 -4.67 32.86
CA LEU A 266 11.55 -5.41 31.59
C LEU A 266 12.88 -6.18 31.47
N PRO A 267 12.92 -7.31 30.73
CA PRO A 267 14.19 -7.92 30.33
C PRO A 267 15.03 -6.93 29.52
N ASP A 268 16.35 -7.00 29.68
CA ASP A 268 17.29 -6.22 28.87
C ASP A 268 17.39 -6.83 27.46
N PHE A 269 17.56 -5.97 26.44
CA PHE A 269 17.74 -6.38 25.05
C PHE A 269 19.03 -5.73 24.54
N ASP A 270 20.15 -6.42 24.74
CA ASP A 270 21.48 -5.85 24.60
C ASP A 270 22.34 -6.68 23.65
N PHE A 271 23.17 -6.00 22.86
CA PHE A 271 24.21 -6.62 22.04
C PHE A 271 25.56 -5.96 22.31
N THR A 272 26.64 -6.70 22.09
CA THR A 272 28.01 -6.14 22.21
C THR A 272 28.18 -4.94 21.26
N GLN A 273 28.66 -3.83 21.83
CA GLN A 273 28.84 -2.52 21.19
C GLN A 273 27.55 -1.79 20.76
N ALA A 274 26.36 -2.25 21.19
CA ALA A 274 25.13 -1.50 21.00
C ALA A 274 24.82 -0.58 22.21
N LYS A 275 23.94 0.41 22.00
CA LYS A 275 23.20 1.08 23.07
C LYS A 275 21.75 0.63 23.05
N SER A 276 21.15 0.49 24.22
CA SER A 276 19.75 0.08 24.38
C SER A 276 18.97 1.04 25.28
N ALA A 277 17.65 1.04 25.11
CA ALA A 277 16.70 1.60 26.05
C ALA A 277 15.41 0.76 26.04
N ASN A 278 14.64 0.83 27.11
CA ASN A 278 13.32 0.20 27.20
C ASN A 278 12.32 1.15 27.85
N PHE A 279 11.03 0.91 27.56
CA PHE A 279 9.90 1.68 28.01
C PHE A 279 8.73 0.75 28.31
N MET A 280 7.95 1.09 29.33
CA MET A 280 6.78 0.33 29.74
C MET A 280 5.69 1.29 30.23
N GLU A 281 4.48 1.15 29.69
CA GLU A 281 3.29 1.88 30.14
C GLU A 281 2.13 0.91 30.35
N THR A 282 1.27 1.16 31.35
CA THR A 282 0.01 0.42 31.53
C THR A 282 -1.16 1.27 31.08
N LYS A 283 -2.04 0.67 30.26
CA LYS A 283 -3.29 1.28 29.80
C LYS A 283 -4.48 0.47 30.30
N GLU A 284 -5.53 1.18 30.71
CA GLU A 284 -6.81 0.56 31.01
C GLU A 284 -7.56 0.34 29.69
N VAL A 285 -7.96 -0.90 29.42
CA VAL A 285 -8.73 -1.28 28.24
C VAL A 285 -10.05 -1.89 28.71
N TYR A 286 -11.16 -1.40 28.18
CA TYR A 286 -12.48 -1.94 28.44
C TYR A 286 -12.81 -2.98 27.37
N GLN A 287 -12.71 -4.27 27.71
CA GLN A 287 -13.15 -5.36 26.84
C GLN A 287 -14.39 -6.04 27.43
N LEU A 288 -15.45 -6.18 26.63
CA LEU A 288 -16.70 -6.87 27.02
C LEU A 288 -17.32 -6.38 28.36
N GLY A 289 -17.12 -5.11 28.70
CA GLY A 289 -17.62 -4.51 29.96
C GLY A 289 -16.74 -4.79 31.19
N MET A 290 -15.65 -5.56 31.05
CA MET A 290 -14.63 -5.72 32.08
C MET A 290 -13.45 -4.78 31.82
N LYS A 291 -12.87 -4.28 32.91
CA LYS A 291 -11.69 -3.40 32.91
C LYS A 291 -10.44 -4.26 33.04
N GLU A 292 -9.67 -4.32 31.96
CA GLU A 292 -8.37 -4.99 31.94
C GLU A 292 -7.22 -3.98 31.94
N LEU A 293 -6.10 -4.35 32.55
CA LEU A 293 -4.88 -3.57 32.54
C LEU A 293 -3.91 -4.23 31.56
N ILE A 294 -3.67 -3.55 30.44
CA ILE A 294 -2.75 -4.01 29.39
C ILE A 294 -1.46 -3.21 29.51
N THR A 295 -0.35 -3.93 29.66
CA THR A 295 0.99 -3.36 29.62
C THR A 295 1.48 -3.34 28.18
N HIS A 296 1.87 -2.16 27.71
CA HIS A 296 2.65 -1.97 26.49
C HIS A 296 4.12 -1.92 26.89
N ALA A 297 4.93 -2.81 26.31
CA ALA A 297 6.37 -2.86 26.54
C ALA A 297 7.10 -2.66 25.21
N SER A 298 8.14 -1.83 25.23
CA SER A 298 8.91 -1.47 24.05
C SER A 298 10.41 -1.40 24.37
N TRP A 299 11.23 -1.78 23.39
CA TRP A 299 12.69 -1.71 23.44
C TRP A 299 13.20 -1.05 22.18
N VAL A 300 14.37 -0.42 22.28
CA VAL A 300 15.15 0.05 21.14
C VAL A 300 16.61 -0.31 21.38
N VAL A 301 17.29 -0.75 20.33
CA VAL A 301 18.72 -1.08 20.35
C VAL A 301 19.37 -0.52 19.09
N ALA A 302 20.43 0.27 19.25
CA ALA A 302 21.13 0.93 18.15
C ALA A 302 22.62 0.54 18.16
N LYS A 303 23.18 0.28 16.97
CA LYS A 303 24.58 -0.12 16.76
C LYS A 303 25.04 0.47 15.42
N GLY A 304 25.78 1.59 15.47
CA GLY A 304 25.90 2.51 14.34
C GLY A 304 24.53 3.06 13.91
N ASP A 305 24.32 3.15 12.60
CA ASP A 305 23.07 3.62 11.97
C ASP A 305 21.97 2.54 11.92
N TRP A 306 22.25 1.32 12.38
CA TRP A 306 21.26 0.26 12.49
C TRP A 306 20.48 0.38 13.80
N VAL A 307 19.16 0.22 13.69
CA VAL A 307 18.23 0.25 14.83
C VAL A 307 17.31 -0.97 14.79
N ILE A 308 17.16 -1.64 15.94
CA ILE A 308 16.12 -2.64 16.19
C ILE A 308 15.17 -2.07 17.23
N GLU A 309 13.93 -1.78 16.83
CA GLU A 309 12.83 -1.52 17.76
C GLU A 309 12.08 -2.85 18.01
N ALA A 310 11.67 -3.12 19.24
CA ALA A 310 10.82 -4.26 19.58
C ALA A 310 9.62 -3.80 20.41
N GLN A 311 8.43 -4.35 20.18
CA GLN A 311 7.22 -3.98 20.91
C GLN A 311 6.27 -5.17 21.13
N THR A 312 5.59 -5.18 22.27
CA THR A 312 4.57 -6.17 22.63
C THR A 312 3.50 -5.58 23.54
N TYR A 313 2.34 -6.23 23.57
CA TYR A 313 1.28 -5.99 24.53
C TYR A 313 0.99 -7.28 25.31
N PHE A 314 0.73 -7.18 26.61
CA PHE A 314 0.30 -8.32 27.44
C PHE A 314 -0.55 -7.84 28.63
N ASN A 315 -1.36 -8.73 29.21
CA ASN A 315 -2.10 -8.43 30.43
C ASN A 315 -1.11 -8.21 31.61
N GLN A 316 -1.31 -7.15 32.41
CA GLN A 316 -0.41 -6.81 33.51
C GLN A 316 -0.24 -7.95 34.53
N GLN A 317 -1.28 -8.79 34.73
CA GLN A 317 -1.18 -9.98 35.60
C GLN A 317 -0.17 -11.01 35.10
N MET A 318 0.08 -11.03 33.79
CA MET A 318 1.00 -11.94 33.10
C MET A 318 2.42 -11.37 32.95
N GLN A 319 2.71 -10.17 33.49
CA GLN A 319 3.95 -9.43 33.21
C GLN A 319 5.23 -10.24 33.47
N LYS A 320 5.29 -11.04 34.53
CA LYS A 320 6.48 -11.87 34.82
C LYS A 320 6.65 -13.00 33.79
N GLU A 321 5.59 -13.80 33.56
CA GLU A 321 5.60 -14.89 32.55
C GLU A 321 5.91 -14.34 31.16
N SER A 322 5.40 -13.15 30.83
CA SER A 322 5.67 -12.43 29.58
C SER A 322 7.11 -11.95 29.47
N GLY A 323 7.68 -11.38 30.55
CA GLY A 323 9.08 -10.94 30.60
C GLY A 323 10.07 -12.10 30.47
N ASP A 324 9.80 -13.21 31.18
CA ASP A 324 10.61 -14.43 31.10
C ASP A 324 10.53 -15.05 29.68
N ALA A 325 9.35 -15.06 29.06
CA ALA A 325 9.17 -15.50 27.67
C ALA A 325 9.94 -14.61 26.68
N VAL A 326 9.82 -13.28 26.78
CA VAL A 326 10.53 -12.33 25.91
C VAL A 326 12.06 -12.46 26.05
N ALA A 327 12.58 -12.62 27.28
CA ALA A 327 14.00 -12.85 27.52
C ALA A 327 14.55 -14.10 26.80
N SER A 328 13.77 -15.18 26.76
CA SER A 328 14.16 -16.41 26.04
C SER A 328 14.28 -16.22 24.52
N LEU A 329 13.50 -15.31 23.93
CA LEU A 329 13.58 -14.99 22.51
C LEU A 329 14.73 -14.02 22.22
N PHE A 330 14.91 -12.98 23.04
CA PHE A 330 16.03 -12.04 22.91
C PHE A 330 17.39 -12.74 22.95
N SER A 331 17.57 -13.71 23.86
CA SER A 331 18.82 -14.49 23.95
C SER A 331 19.07 -15.46 22.79
N ALA A 332 18.08 -15.71 21.94
CA ALA A 332 18.19 -16.55 20.74
C ALA A 332 18.43 -15.75 19.45
N ILE A 333 18.31 -14.42 19.48
CA ILE A 333 18.64 -13.52 18.35
C ILE A 333 20.12 -13.16 18.44
N THR A 334 20.84 -13.21 17.31
CA THR A 334 22.28 -12.88 17.29
C THR A 334 22.57 -11.72 16.35
N TRP A 335 23.37 -10.75 16.82
CA TRP A 335 23.80 -9.60 16.03
C TRP A 335 25.33 -9.32 16.11
N PRO A 336 26.17 -10.22 15.56
CA PRO A 336 27.63 -10.11 15.62
C PRO A 336 28.16 -8.80 15.02
N VAL A 337 27.80 -8.47 13.78
CA VAL A 337 28.33 -7.34 13.01
C VAL A 337 27.19 -6.40 12.63
N ALA A 338 27.45 -5.09 12.60
CA ALA A 338 26.54 -4.08 12.06
C ALA A 338 27.35 -3.19 11.10
N PRO A 339 27.34 -3.47 9.78
CA PRO A 339 28.19 -2.74 8.84
C PRO A 339 27.62 -1.35 8.55
N ASN A 340 28.51 -0.36 8.38
CA ASN A 340 28.15 0.92 7.77
C ASN A 340 27.94 0.72 6.26
N LEU A 341 26.85 1.28 5.72
CA LEU A 341 26.40 1.09 4.34
C LEU A 341 26.74 2.26 3.40
N TYR A 342 27.55 3.24 3.84
CA TYR A 342 28.07 4.28 2.96
C TYR A 342 29.53 4.64 3.28
N GLN A 343 30.32 4.94 2.25
CA GLN A 343 31.75 5.22 2.45
C GLN A 343 32.04 6.66 2.87
N THR A 344 31.48 7.62 2.13
CA THR A 344 31.79 9.06 2.30
C THR A 344 30.57 9.98 2.22
N LYS A 345 29.48 9.51 1.60
CA LYS A 345 28.23 10.24 1.47
C LYS A 345 27.05 9.31 1.71
N MET A 346 26.13 9.73 2.57
CA MET A 346 24.83 9.09 2.79
C MET A 346 24.11 8.83 1.45
N MET A 347 23.46 7.67 1.33
CA MET A 347 22.81 7.23 0.10
C MET A 347 21.72 8.20 -0.35
N SER A 348 20.99 8.77 0.61
CA SER A 348 20.04 9.87 0.41
C SER A 348 20.65 11.07 -0.35
N SER A 349 21.85 11.51 0.04
CA SER A 349 22.58 12.59 -0.66
C SER A 349 23.08 12.17 -2.04
N GLN A 350 23.43 10.90 -2.24
CA GLN A 350 23.87 10.37 -3.53
C GLN A 350 22.69 10.29 -4.52
N LEU A 351 21.54 9.75 -4.11
CA LEU A 351 20.31 9.74 -4.93
C LEU A 351 19.85 11.14 -5.29
N PHE A 352 19.78 12.07 -4.33
CA PHE A 352 19.42 13.47 -4.59
C PHE A 352 20.37 14.14 -5.59
N SER A 353 21.68 13.82 -5.54
CA SER A 353 22.66 14.33 -6.51
C SER A 353 22.43 13.77 -7.92
N VAL A 354 22.04 12.50 -8.05
CA VAL A 354 21.72 11.84 -9.33
C VAL A 354 20.44 12.44 -9.92
N GLU A 355 19.37 12.54 -9.13
CA GLU A 355 18.09 13.13 -9.54
C GLU A 355 18.24 14.59 -9.95
N THR A 356 18.88 15.42 -9.12
CA THR A 356 19.15 16.83 -9.43
C THR A 356 19.90 16.98 -10.75
N LYS A 357 20.91 16.12 -10.99
CA LYS A 357 21.68 16.19 -12.24
C LYS A 357 20.92 15.66 -13.46
N PHE A 358 20.04 14.69 -13.28
CA PHE A 358 19.14 14.23 -14.35
C PHE A 358 18.13 15.32 -14.74
N ASN A 359 17.64 16.08 -13.76
CA ASN A 359 16.70 17.18 -13.95
C ASN A 359 17.34 18.50 -14.44
N ASP A 360 18.68 18.61 -14.47
CA ASP A 360 19.42 19.73 -15.09
C ASP A 360 19.51 19.59 -16.63
N TYR A 361 19.14 18.44 -17.20
CA TYR A 361 18.99 18.13 -18.64
C TYR A 361 20.22 18.33 -19.57
N ARG A 362 21.31 18.93 -19.06
CA ARG A 362 22.47 19.38 -19.84
C ARG A 362 23.58 18.34 -20.00
N ASP A 363 23.72 17.39 -19.07
CA ASP A 363 24.83 16.44 -19.06
C ASP A 363 24.44 15.09 -18.45
N TYR A 364 23.94 14.20 -19.31
CA TYR A 364 23.63 12.81 -19.00
C TYR A 364 24.87 11.94 -18.75
N SER A 365 26.05 12.34 -19.25
CA SER A 365 27.30 11.63 -18.94
C SER A 365 27.70 11.82 -17.48
N GLN A 366 27.39 12.98 -16.87
CA GLN A 366 27.56 13.19 -15.44
C GLN A 366 26.50 12.45 -14.60
N VAL A 367 25.27 12.29 -15.09
CA VAL A 367 24.26 11.42 -14.44
C VAL A 367 24.81 9.98 -14.32
N MET A 368 25.32 9.43 -15.42
CA MET A 368 25.96 8.10 -15.44
C MET A 368 27.10 7.99 -14.42
N LYS A 369 27.99 8.99 -14.34
CA LYS A 369 29.11 8.99 -13.37
C LYS A 369 28.65 9.09 -11.92
N LEU A 370 27.60 9.85 -11.63
CA LEU A 370 27.05 9.95 -10.27
C LEU A 370 26.38 8.63 -9.88
N ALA A 371 25.58 8.05 -10.77
CA ALA A 371 24.88 6.80 -10.51
C ALA A 371 25.83 5.59 -10.37
N ASP A 372 26.87 5.47 -11.21
CA ASP A 372 27.90 4.42 -11.08
C ASP A 372 28.64 4.48 -9.74
N ASN A 373 28.91 5.69 -9.23
CA ASN A 373 29.52 5.84 -7.91
C ASN A 373 28.53 5.47 -6.79
N ALA A 374 27.28 5.90 -6.90
CA ALA A 374 26.23 5.60 -5.94
C ALA A 374 25.87 4.10 -5.87
N LEU A 375 25.97 3.37 -6.99
CA LEU A 375 25.79 1.91 -7.05
C LEU A 375 26.77 1.11 -6.16
N LYS A 376 27.86 1.71 -5.69
CA LYS A 376 28.87 1.06 -4.84
C LYS A 376 28.42 0.97 -3.37
N ASP A 377 27.52 1.86 -2.95
CA ASP A 377 26.94 1.95 -1.60
C ASP A 377 25.44 1.52 -1.58
N ALA A 378 24.85 1.28 -2.76
CA ALA A 378 23.46 0.86 -2.92
C ALA A 378 23.27 -0.65 -2.70
N VAL A 379 22.33 -1.01 -1.82
CA VAL A 379 22.07 -2.39 -1.39
C VAL A 379 20.57 -2.73 -1.36
N PHE A 380 19.69 -1.75 -1.18
CA PHE A 380 18.24 -1.95 -1.15
C PHE A 380 17.64 -1.96 -2.57
N PRO A 381 16.56 -2.73 -2.82
CA PRO A 381 15.88 -2.76 -4.12
C PRO A 381 15.48 -1.41 -4.67
N HIS A 382 14.95 -0.50 -3.83
CA HIS A 382 14.59 0.84 -4.24
C HIS A 382 15.80 1.64 -4.76
N GLU A 383 16.91 1.64 -4.02
CA GLU A 383 18.15 2.36 -4.40
C GLU A 383 18.69 1.85 -5.74
N LEU A 384 18.76 0.53 -5.90
CA LEU A 384 19.21 -0.10 -7.13
C LEU A 384 18.28 0.23 -8.30
N SER A 385 16.96 0.24 -8.07
CA SER A 385 15.96 0.59 -9.09
C SER A 385 16.11 2.04 -9.57
N GLU A 386 16.20 2.99 -8.64
CA GLU A 386 16.37 4.42 -8.95
C GLU A 386 17.66 4.69 -9.73
N LEU A 387 18.76 4.02 -9.38
CA LEU A 387 20.05 4.18 -10.06
C LEU A 387 20.05 3.56 -11.45
N TYR A 388 19.51 2.34 -11.62
CA TYR A 388 19.38 1.73 -12.94
C TYR A 388 18.38 2.50 -13.82
N ALA A 389 17.32 3.07 -13.25
CA ALA A 389 16.40 3.98 -13.94
C ALA A 389 17.13 5.23 -14.44
N ALA A 390 17.86 5.93 -13.56
CA ALA A 390 18.63 7.12 -13.91
C ALA A 390 19.67 6.83 -15.02
N MET A 391 20.41 5.72 -14.91
CA MET A 391 21.39 5.31 -15.92
C MET A 391 20.72 4.91 -17.24
N GLY A 392 19.60 4.19 -17.20
CA GLY A 392 18.86 3.78 -18.38
C GLY A 392 18.28 4.97 -19.15
N MET A 393 17.67 5.93 -18.45
CA MET A 393 17.19 7.17 -19.05
C MET A 393 18.35 8.04 -19.56
N ALA A 394 19.48 8.11 -18.86
CA ALA A 394 20.67 8.80 -19.35
C ALA A 394 21.22 8.16 -20.65
N GLN A 395 21.32 6.84 -20.73
CA GLN A 395 21.72 6.13 -21.96
C GLN A 395 20.74 6.36 -23.11
N TYR A 396 19.43 6.47 -22.84
CA TYR A 396 18.43 6.81 -23.85
C TYR A 396 18.73 8.19 -24.48
N HIS A 397 18.95 9.22 -23.64
CA HIS A 397 19.30 10.57 -24.11
C HIS A 397 20.69 10.66 -24.76
N LEU A 398 21.59 9.72 -24.46
CA LEU A 398 22.87 9.53 -25.16
C LEU A 398 22.73 8.70 -26.47
N ASN A 399 21.49 8.45 -26.93
CA ASN A 399 21.14 7.65 -28.12
C ASN A 399 21.57 6.16 -28.07
N ASN A 400 21.90 5.63 -26.90
CA ASN A 400 22.29 4.24 -26.69
C ASN A 400 21.11 3.37 -26.24
N ARG A 401 20.12 3.21 -27.13
CA ARG A 401 18.89 2.44 -26.88
C ARG A 401 19.10 1.00 -26.37
N PRO A 402 20.09 0.21 -26.86
CA PRO A 402 20.31 -1.15 -26.36
C PRO A 402 20.71 -1.21 -24.88
N GLU A 403 21.62 -0.34 -24.43
CA GLU A 403 22.04 -0.30 -23.02
C GLU A 403 20.96 0.36 -22.15
N ALA A 404 20.28 1.38 -22.67
CA ALA A 404 19.10 1.97 -22.01
C ALA A 404 18.05 0.90 -21.67
N LYS A 405 17.65 0.09 -22.66
CA LYS A 405 16.72 -1.04 -22.50
C LYS A 405 17.17 -2.02 -21.40
N LYS A 406 18.45 -2.40 -21.40
CA LYS A 406 19.03 -3.32 -20.41
C LYS A 406 18.94 -2.76 -18.99
N LEU A 407 19.30 -1.50 -18.79
CA LEU A 407 19.29 -0.83 -17.47
C LEU A 407 17.86 -0.56 -16.99
N LEU A 408 16.98 -0.06 -17.86
CA LEU A 408 15.55 0.16 -17.54
C LEU A 408 14.87 -1.16 -17.16
N HIS A 409 15.21 -2.27 -17.83
CA HIS A 409 14.71 -3.60 -17.46
C HIS A 409 15.20 -4.04 -16.07
N GLN A 410 16.47 -3.78 -15.72
CA GLN A 410 17.00 -4.06 -14.39
C GLN A 410 16.24 -3.28 -13.29
N ALA A 411 15.91 -2.01 -13.53
CA ALA A 411 15.06 -1.23 -12.62
C ALA A 411 13.66 -1.85 -12.47
N MET A 412 13.00 -2.20 -13.59
CA MET A 412 11.67 -2.82 -13.59
C MET A 412 11.61 -4.20 -12.91
N VAL A 413 12.69 -4.98 -12.92
CA VAL A 413 12.75 -6.26 -12.18
C VAL A 413 12.84 -6.03 -10.66
N LEU A 414 13.43 -4.92 -10.21
CA LEU A 414 13.60 -4.61 -8.78
C LEU A 414 12.30 -4.11 -8.10
N ASP A 415 11.37 -3.59 -8.90
CA ASP A 415 10.02 -3.21 -8.47
C ASP A 415 9.27 -4.34 -7.74
N ALA A 416 9.47 -5.59 -8.17
CA ALA A 416 8.87 -6.78 -7.58
C ALA A 416 9.23 -7.02 -6.10
N PHE A 417 10.22 -6.31 -5.57
CA PHE A 417 10.69 -6.35 -4.19
C PHE A 417 10.31 -5.08 -3.39
N GLY A 418 9.29 -4.33 -3.85
CA GLY A 418 8.74 -3.14 -3.16
C GLY A 418 9.38 -1.80 -3.55
N GLY A 419 10.10 -1.74 -4.67
CA GLY A 419 11.04 -0.66 -4.99
C GLY A 419 10.49 0.65 -5.56
N SER A 420 9.16 0.88 -5.64
CA SER A 420 8.59 2.06 -6.32
C SER A 420 7.90 3.06 -5.40
N SER A 421 8.32 4.33 -5.44
CA SER A 421 7.51 5.45 -4.93
C SER A 421 6.86 6.17 -6.12
N ARG A 422 5.63 6.70 -5.94
CA ARG A 422 4.82 7.28 -7.04
C ARG A 422 5.44 8.51 -7.74
N ASN A 423 6.51 9.07 -7.18
CA ASN A 423 7.19 10.26 -7.69
C ASN A 423 8.68 9.99 -8.01
N SER A 424 9.12 8.73 -8.03
CA SER A 424 10.53 8.36 -8.18
C SER A 424 10.99 8.27 -9.64
N LEU A 425 12.30 8.23 -9.89
CA LEU A 425 12.88 8.06 -11.23
C LEU A 425 12.47 6.73 -11.88
N TYR A 426 12.24 5.69 -11.08
CA TYR A 426 11.66 4.43 -11.56
C TYR A 426 10.27 4.62 -12.21
N SER A 427 9.41 5.49 -11.66
CA SER A 427 8.08 5.76 -12.26
C SER A 427 8.21 6.34 -13.67
N GLN A 428 9.25 7.16 -13.92
CA GLN A 428 9.55 7.68 -15.25
C GLN A 428 10.16 6.60 -16.18
N ALA A 429 10.97 5.67 -15.65
CA ALA A 429 11.64 4.63 -16.43
C ALA A 429 10.68 3.75 -17.28
N ILE A 430 9.45 3.53 -16.81
CA ILE A 430 8.41 2.79 -17.54
C ILE A 430 8.12 3.44 -18.90
N GLN A 431 8.11 4.78 -18.96
CA GLN A 431 7.79 5.58 -20.14
C GLN A 431 8.90 5.47 -21.19
N TYR A 432 10.15 5.52 -20.75
CA TYR A 432 11.32 5.30 -21.60
C TYR A 432 11.38 3.87 -22.14
N MET A 433 11.04 2.86 -21.32
CA MET A 433 10.94 1.47 -21.80
C MET A 433 9.83 1.32 -22.84
N ALA A 434 8.67 1.94 -22.61
CA ALA A 434 7.56 1.93 -23.56
C ALA A 434 8.01 2.52 -24.90
N ASP A 435 8.64 3.69 -24.89
CA ASP A 435 9.10 4.36 -26.10
C ASP A 435 10.17 3.55 -26.88
N ILE A 436 11.09 2.90 -26.18
CA ILE A 436 12.02 1.94 -26.80
C ILE A 436 11.24 0.78 -27.44
N ALA A 437 10.22 0.24 -26.78
CA ALA A 437 9.39 -0.84 -27.33
C ALA A 437 8.66 -0.40 -28.61
N TRP A 438 8.10 0.81 -28.65
CA TRP A 438 7.51 1.40 -29.86
C TRP A 438 8.53 1.53 -31.00
N HIS A 439 9.70 2.09 -30.73
CA HIS A 439 10.79 2.24 -31.72
C HIS A 439 11.35 0.90 -32.24
N GLU A 440 11.28 -0.17 -31.47
CA GLU A 440 11.67 -1.52 -31.87
C GLU A 440 10.53 -2.32 -32.53
N GLY A 441 9.33 -1.72 -32.70
CA GLY A 441 8.16 -2.42 -33.25
C GLY A 441 7.48 -3.40 -32.29
N ARG A 442 7.84 -3.41 -31.00
CA ARG A 442 7.20 -4.21 -29.93
C ARG A 442 5.91 -3.55 -29.43
N ILE A 443 4.99 -3.29 -30.37
CA ILE A 443 3.79 -2.45 -30.17
C ILE A 443 2.98 -2.85 -28.94
N ALA A 444 2.62 -4.13 -28.80
CA ALA A 444 1.78 -4.60 -27.69
C ALA A 444 2.42 -4.39 -26.30
N GLU A 445 3.75 -4.44 -26.21
CA GLU A 445 4.47 -4.15 -24.96
C GLU A 445 4.50 -2.64 -24.68
N GLY A 446 4.74 -1.83 -25.71
CA GLY A 446 4.66 -0.37 -25.60
C GLY A 446 3.27 0.14 -25.24
N GLU A 447 2.20 -0.49 -25.73
CA GLU A 447 0.81 -0.22 -25.35
C GLU A 447 0.58 -0.56 -23.87
N ASN A 448 0.98 -1.75 -23.43
CA ASN A 448 0.83 -2.19 -22.04
C ASN A 448 1.57 -1.29 -21.03
N LEU A 449 2.80 -0.86 -21.36
CA LEU A 449 3.60 0.00 -20.50
C LEU A 449 3.01 1.42 -20.39
N ASN A 450 2.47 1.98 -21.48
CA ASN A 450 1.77 3.27 -21.43
C ASN A 450 0.47 3.17 -20.63
N GLN A 451 -0.31 2.10 -20.79
CA GLN A 451 -1.51 1.83 -19.97
C GLN A 451 -1.14 1.73 -18.48
N ARG A 452 -0.04 1.05 -18.14
CA ARG A 452 0.46 0.94 -16.76
C ARG A 452 0.81 2.32 -16.17
N MET A 453 1.41 3.20 -16.96
CA MET A 453 1.70 4.58 -16.51
C MET A 453 0.41 5.39 -16.33
N LEU A 454 -0.51 5.34 -17.28
CA LEU A 454 -1.81 6.01 -17.21
C LEU A 454 -2.62 5.58 -15.98
N LEU A 455 -2.66 4.28 -15.69
CA LEU A 455 -3.37 3.70 -14.55
C LEU A 455 -2.62 3.80 -13.22
N SER A 456 -1.43 4.40 -13.18
CA SER A 456 -0.69 4.65 -11.93
C SER A 456 -1.42 5.62 -10.98
N ARG A 457 -2.40 6.38 -11.52
CA ARG A 457 -3.36 7.17 -10.76
C ARG A 457 -4.78 6.80 -11.19
N PRO A 458 -5.77 6.83 -10.29
CA PRO A 458 -7.16 6.63 -10.66
C PRO A 458 -7.60 7.72 -11.63
N LEU A 459 -8.23 7.32 -12.73
CA LEU A 459 -9.07 8.21 -13.53
C LEU A 459 -10.31 8.58 -12.71
N SER A 460 -10.92 9.74 -12.99
CA SER A 460 -12.26 10.02 -12.45
C SER A 460 -13.29 9.09 -13.07
N ASP A 461 -14.38 8.88 -12.35
CA ASP A 461 -15.57 8.10 -12.74
C ASP A 461 -16.12 8.44 -14.14
N LYS A 462 -15.93 9.67 -14.59
CA LYS A 462 -16.29 10.17 -15.93
C LYS A 462 -15.45 9.60 -17.08
N TRP A 463 -14.38 8.85 -16.80
CA TRP A 463 -13.43 8.34 -17.80
C TRP A 463 -13.18 6.85 -17.62
N ALA A 464 -13.19 6.11 -18.73
CA ALA A 464 -12.85 4.70 -18.76
C ALA A 464 -11.82 4.42 -19.86
N ILE A 465 -10.97 3.43 -19.63
CA ILE A 465 -10.14 2.89 -20.71
C ILE A 465 -11.02 2.01 -21.61
N SER A 466 -10.86 2.20 -22.92
CA SER A 466 -11.47 1.41 -23.99
C SER A 466 -11.19 -0.10 -23.86
N SER A 467 -12.03 -0.94 -24.46
CA SER A 467 -11.93 -2.40 -24.32
C SER A 467 -10.66 -3.02 -24.94
N ASP A 468 -10.00 -2.34 -25.87
CA ASP A 468 -8.70 -2.72 -26.43
C ASP A 468 -7.51 -2.01 -25.75
N GLY A 469 -7.80 -1.12 -24.81
CA GLY A 469 -6.83 -0.38 -24.01
C GLY A 469 -6.11 0.76 -24.74
N LYS A 470 -6.52 1.11 -25.96
CA LYS A 470 -5.76 2.06 -26.82
C LYS A 470 -6.16 3.51 -26.61
N ASP A 471 -7.39 3.74 -26.16
CA ASP A 471 -7.98 5.06 -25.91
C ASP A 471 -8.55 5.18 -24.49
N VAL A 472 -8.59 6.40 -23.96
CA VAL A 472 -9.38 6.80 -22.79
C VAL A 472 -10.63 7.52 -23.28
N VAL A 473 -11.79 6.98 -22.93
CA VAL A 473 -13.10 7.45 -23.40
C VAL A 473 -13.82 8.15 -22.26
N SER A 474 -14.33 9.34 -22.51
CA SER A 474 -15.23 10.02 -21.57
C SER A 474 -16.65 9.48 -21.71
N GLN A 475 -17.27 9.15 -20.58
CA GLN A 475 -18.68 8.79 -20.50
C GLN A 475 -19.61 10.01 -20.52
N GLU A 476 -19.07 11.22 -20.30
CA GLU A 476 -19.82 12.48 -20.20
C GLU A 476 -19.58 13.42 -21.40
N TYR A 477 -18.35 13.47 -21.92
CA TYR A 477 -17.93 14.53 -22.85
C TYR A 477 -17.91 14.13 -24.33
N ASP A 478 -18.15 12.85 -24.66
CA ASP A 478 -17.98 12.28 -26.02
C ASP A 478 -16.57 12.53 -26.59
N ILE A 479 -15.57 12.42 -25.72
CA ILE A 479 -14.15 12.62 -26.03
C ILE A 479 -13.42 11.27 -25.96
N VAL A 480 -12.55 11.03 -26.94
CA VAL A 480 -11.67 9.87 -27.01
C VAL A 480 -10.22 10.37 -27.07
N LEU A 481 -9.40 9.99 -26.10
CA LEU A 481 -8.00 10.37 -25.97
C LEU A 481 -7.09 9.15 -26.21
N PRO A 482 -6.34 9.09 -27.33
CA PRO A 482 -5.38 8.01 -27.54
C PRO A 482 -4.34 7.96 -26.41
N VAL A 483 -4.10 6.77 -25.88
CA VAL A 483 -3.06 6.50 -24.86
C VAL A 483 -1.65 6.78 -25.41
N ARG A 484 -1.48 6.72 -26.74
CA ARG A 484 -0.30 7.22 -27.45
C ARG A 484 -0.69 7.93 -28.75
N LEU A 485 0.00 9.03 -29.05
CA LEU A 485 -0.11 9.81 -30.27
C LEU A 485 1.31 10.09 -30.82
N ASP A 486 1.73 9.25 -31.77
CA ASP A 486 3.11 9.16 -32.29
C ASP A 486 4.17 9.00 -31.19
N ASP A 487 4.96 10.03 -30.89
CA ASP A 487 5.99 10.00 -29.84
C ASP A 487 5.49 10.48 -28.47
N TYR A 488 4.22 10.91 -28.38
CA TYR A 488 3.60 11.37 -27.15
C TYR A 488 2.76 10.25 -26.53
N TYR A 489 2.81 10.08 -25.21
CA TYR A 489 1.95 9.18 -24.45
C TYR A 489 1.14 9.95 -23.40
N LEU A 490 0.01 9.40 -23.00
CA LEU A 490 -0.97 10.03 -22.12
C LEU A 490 -0.73 9.72 -20.65
N GLU A 491 -0.76 10.74 -19.80
CA GLU A 491 -0.76 10.66 -18.34
C GLU A 491 -1.97 11.39 -17.72
N PRO A 492 -2.41 11.01 -16.51
CA PRO A 492 -3.35 11.79 -15.72
C PRO A 492 -2.61 12.92 -14.98
N ALA A 493 -3.08 14.16 -15.14
CA ALA A 493 -2.30 15.32 -14.70
C ALA A 493 -2.14 15.43 -13.18
N GLN A 494 -1.07 16.10 -12.73
CA GLN A 494 -0.70 16.18 -11.31
C GLN A 494 -1.61 17.06 -10.44
N LYS A 495 -2.41 17.96 -11.04
CA LYS A 495 -3.32 18.87 -10.32
C LYS A 495 -4.70 18.83 -10.95
N GLY A 496 -5.68 18.28 -10.24
CA GLY A 496 -7.09 18.56 -10.52
C GLY A 496 -7.54 19.76 -9.69
N ARG A 497 -7.76 20.92 -10.33
CA ARG A 497 -8.59 22.00 -9.74
C ARG A 497 -10.05 21.84 -10.20
N LEU A 498 -10.95 22.43 -9.41
CA LEU A 498 -12.41 22.30 -9.46
C LEU A 498 -13.00 22.27 -10.89
N ASN A 499 -13.94 21.34 -11.10
CA ASN A 499 -14.89 21.28 -12.21
C ASN A 499 -14.31 21.03 -13.62
N GLY A 500 -13.25 20.24 -13.76
CA GLY A 500 -12.78 19.76 -15.06
C GLY A 500 -11.87 18.53 -14.99
N SER A 501 -11.61 17.92 -16.15
CA SER A 501 -10.70 16.77 -16.30
C SER A 501 -9.37 17.19 -16.92
N TRP A 502 -8.26 16.66 -16.40
CA TRP A 502 -6.91 17.08 -16.77
C TRP A 502 -6.04 15.88 -17.18
N PHE A 503 -5.42 15.97 -18.35
CA PHE A 503 -4.52 14.96 -18.89
C PHE A 503 -3.24 15.62 -19.42
N ASP A 504 -2.16 14.87 -19.53
CA ASP A 504 -0.90 15.34 -20.09
C ASP A 504 -0.43 14.41 -21.21
N TYR A 505 -0.12 14.96 -22.37
CA TYR A 505 0.64 14.27 -23.42
C TYR A 505 2.12 14.60 -23.27
N HIS A 506 2.93 13.60 -22.95
CA HIS A 506 4.37 13.74 -22.74
C HIS A 506 5.16 13.06 -23.86
N ASN A 507 6.22 13.71 -24.34
CA ASN A 507 7.22 13.11 -25.23
C ASN A 507 8.52 12.89 -24.42
N VAL A 508 8.93 11.63 -24.19
CA VAL A 508 10.12 11.32 -23.39
C VAL A 508 11.43 11.80 -24.03
N ASN A 509 11.47 11.92 -25.36
CA ASN A 509 12.65 12.30 -26.11
C ASN A 509 12.89 13.81 -26.05
N THR A 510 11.86 14.60 -26.39
CA THR A 510 11.94 16.08 -26.36
C THR A 510 11.65 16.66 -24.97
N ARG A 511 11.27 15.80 -24.00
CA ARG A 511 10.78 16.14 -22.66
C ARG A 511 9.59 17.12 -22.67
N ARG A 512 8.92 17.28 -23.81
CA ARG A 512 7.80 18.23 -23.94
C ARG A 512 6.52 17.65 -23.37
N LYS A 513 5.82 18.50 -22.63
CA LYS A 513 4.53 18.24 -22.00
C LYS A 513 3.48 19.15 -22.64
N ILE A 514 2.41 18.55 -23.13
CA ILE A 514 1.24 19.24 -23.67
C ILE A 514 0.06 18.85 -22.81
N THR A 515 -0.36 19.75 -21.94
CA THR A 515 -1.46 19.52 -21.01
C THR A 515 -2.79 19.81 -21.69
N LEU A 516 -3.74 18.90 -21.46
CA LEU A 516 -5.10 18.93 -21.94
C LEU A 516 -6.05 19.14 -20.76
N TYR A 517 -6.87 20.18 -20.84
CA TYR A 517 -7.90 20.50 -19.86
C TYR A 517 -9.27 20.47 -20.53
N ILE A 518 -10.23 19.83 -19.87
CA ILE A 518 -11.57 19.57 -20.41
C ILE A 518 -12.60 20.08 -19.39
N LEU A 519 -13.46 20.97 -19.88
CA LEU A 519 -14.50 21.67 -19.13
C LEU A 519 -15.87 21.42 -19.76
N ASN A 520 -16.90 21.31 -18.92
CA ASN A 520 -18.28 21.44 -19.36
C ASN A 520 -18.74 22.88 -19.09
N ALA A 521 -19.10 23.63 -20.14
CA ALA A 521 -19.64 24.98 -19.99
C ALA A 521 -20.99 24.98 -19.25
N ALA A 522 -21.71 23.86 -19.25
CA ALA A 522 -22.96 23.70 -18.51
C ALA A 522 -22.77 23.77 -16.98
N ASP A 523 -21.62 23.35 -16.46
CA ASP A 523 -21.29 23.37 -15.02
C ASP A 523 -21.15 24.80 -14.46
N PHE A 524 -21.13 25.82 -15.32
CA PHE A 524 -21.01 27.23 -14.95
C PHE A 524 -22.33 27.99 -15.19
N PRO A 525 -22.81 28.81 -14.23
CA PRO A 525 -23.98 29.67 -14.42
C PRO A 525 -23.81 30.57 -15.64
N ALA A 526 -24.84 30.75 -16.46
CA ALA A 526 -24.76 31.46 -17.75
C ALA A 526 -24.10 32.86 -17.63
N GLU A 527 -24.51 33.63 -16.61
CA GLU A 527 -24.00 34.97 -16.27
C GLU A 527 -22.51 35.00 -15.88
N LYS A 528 -21.96 33.83 -15.51
CA LYS A 528 -20.59 33.63 -15.04
C LYS A 528 -19.75 32.80 -16.00
N ARG A 529 -20.28 32.22 -17.08
CA ARG A 529 -19.52 31.44 -18.07
C ARG A 529 -18.35 32.27 -18.61
N GLU A 530 -18.66 33.37 -19.32
CA GLU A 530 -17.67 34.27 -19.92
C GLU A 530 -16.69 34.85 -18.89
N LYS A 531 -17.19 35.20 -17.69
CA LYS A 531 -16.35 35.70 -16.59
C LYS A 531 -15.43 34.65 -15.98
N MET A 532 -15.88 33.40 -15.79
CA MET A 532 -15.02 32.32 -15.27
C MET A 532 -14.07 31.78 -16.34
N PHE A 533 -14.46 31.79 -17.62
CA PHE A 533 -13.55 31.60 -18.77
C PHE A 533 -12.52 32.73 -18.94
N SER A 534 -12.57 33.79 -18.12
CA SER A 534 -11.49 34.76 -17.95
C SER A 534 -10.83 34.69 -16.57
N TYR A 535 -11.55 34.30 -15.52
CA TYR A 535 -11.08 34.26 -14.13
C TYR A 535 -10.22 33.03 -13.80
N VAL A 536 -10.61 31.84 -14.28
CA VAL A 536 -9.81 30.59 -14.21
C VAL A 536 -8.40 30.82 -14.78
N PHE A 537 -8.29 31.76 -15.70
CA PHE A 537 -7.08 32.13 -16.41
C PHE A 537 -6.38 33.40 -15.87
N ALA A 538 -7.03 34.18 -15.00
CA ALA A 538 -6.49 35.43 -14.45
C ALA A 538 -5.92 35.27 -13.03
N GLU A 539 -6.39 34.30 -12.23
CA GLU A 539 -5.84 34.03 -10.90
C GLU A 539 -4.45 33.36 -10.91
N GLU A 540 -3.99 32.80 -12.03
CA GLU A 540 -2.73 32.03 -12.07
C GLU A 540 -1.44 32.86 -12.29
N GLY A 541 -1.49 34.19 -12.50
CA GLY A 541 -0.24 34.96 -12.57
C GLY A 541 -0.30 36.45 -12.94
N SER A 542 -0.80 37.31 -12.05
CA SER A 542 -0.92 38.77 -12.25
C SER A 542 0.40 39.58 -12.30
N ALA A 543 1.55 38.93 -12.51
CA ALA A 543 2.89 39.57 -12.54
C ALA A 543 3.79 39.10 -13.70
N ARG A 544 3.32 38.19 -14.56
CA ARG A 544 4.13 37.54 -15.61
C ARG A 544 3.71 37.85 -17.06
N LEU A 545 2.70 38.71 -17.26
CA LEU A 545 2.11 39.00 -18.57
C LEU A 545 2.72 40.23 -19.29
N ASP A 546 3.51 41.07 -18.63
CA ASP A 546 4.00 42.35 -19.18
C ASP A 546 4.93 42.19 -20.40
N ASN A 547 5.53 41.01 -20.60
CA ASN A 547 6.42 40.71 -21.73
C ASN A 547 5.74 39.96 -22.89
N ALA A 548 4.46 39.59 -22.75
CA ALA A 548 3.69 39.04 -23.86
C ALA A 548 3.30 40.18 -24.82
N THR A 549 4.01 40.28 -25.95
CA THR A 549 3.56 41.14 -27.04
C THR A 549 2.19 40.64 -27.47
N HIS A 550 1.17 41.50 -27.36
CA HIS A 550 -0.23 41.14 -27.59
C HIS A 550 -0.45 40.77 -29.06
N SER A 551 -0.14 39.53 -29.39
CA SER A 551 -0.34 38.93 -30.71
C SER A 551 -1.82 38.61 -30.85
N THR A 552 -2.49 39.39 -31.69
CA THR A 552 -3.91 39.21 -31.98
C THR A 552 -4.11 37.85 -32.63
N ILE A 553 -4.84 36.96 -31.96
CA ILE A 553 -5.07 35.56 -32.38
C ILE A 553 -5.47 35.53 -33.86
N THR A 554 -4.58 35.04 -34.72
CA THR A 554 -4.73 35.13 -36.17
C THR A 554 -5.17 33.78 -36.73
N TYR A 555 -6.36 33.76 -37.32
CA TYR A 555 -7.02 32.56 -37.85
C TYR A 555 -6.15 31.79 -38.85
N ALA A 556 -6.00 30.47 -38.64
CA ALA A 556 -5.36 29.58 -39.61
C ALA A 556 -6.34 29.16 -40.71
N ASP A 557 -5.97 29.45 -41.96
CA ASP A 557 -6.49 28.96 -43.26
C ASP A 557 -7.96 28.45 -43.31
N THR A 558 -8.83 29.29 -43.88
CA THR A 558 -10.28 29.09 -43.97
C THR A 558 -10.75 28.04 -44.99
N SER A 559 -9.85 27.33 -45.67
CA SER A 559 -10.19 26.52 -46.86
C SER A 559 -10.87 25.16 -46.61
N LYS A 560 -11.19 24.75 -45.37
CA LYS A 560 -11.65 23.37 -45.06
C LYS A 560 -12.81 23.19 -44.05
N VAL A 561 -13.52 24.24 -43.63
CA VAL A 561 -14.59 24.12 -42.62
C VAL A 561 -15.99 24.24 -43.24
N LYS A 562 -16.92 23.40 -42.77
CA LYS A 562 -18.30 23.33 -43.24
C LYS A 562 -19.15 24.46 -42.63
N GLU A 563 -20.18 24.89 -43.35
CA GLU A 563 -21.05 26.00 -42.97
C GLU A 563 -21.85 25.71 -41.69
N GLY A 564 -21.89 26.65 -40.73
CA GLY A 564 -22.79 26.59 -39.56
C GLY A 564 -22.17 26.70 -38.16
N THR A 565 -20.84 26.70 -38.00
CA THR A 565 -20.19 26.75 -36.67
C THR A 565 -19.17 27.90 -36.59
N MET A 566 -19.39 28.86 -35.68
CA MET A 566 -18.39 29.86 -35.31
C MET A 566 -17.48 29.33 -34.19
N TRP A 567 -16.20 29.70 -34.24
CA TRP A 567 -15.19 29.30 -33.26
C TRP A 567 -14.47 30.55 -32.73
N CYS A 568 -14.39 30.70 -31.41
CA CYS A 568 -13.69 31.78 -30.71
C CYS A 568 -12.91 31.18 -29.52
N PHE A 569 -11.68 31.67 -29.29
CA PHE A 569 -10.65 30.97 -28.51
C PHE A 569 -9.77 31.95 -27.72
N ASN A 570 -9.40 31.64 -26.47
CA ASN A 570 -8.51 32.41 -25.56
C ASN A 570 -7.90 31.46 -24.49
N ALA A 571 -6.70 31.76 -23.92
CA ALA A 571 -6.04 30.94 -22.87
C ALA A 571 -4.83 31.62 -22.18
N PHE A 572 -4.33 31.09 -21.03
CA PHE A 572 -3.28 31.67 -20.15
C PHE A 572 -2.43 30.60 -19.35
N PRO A 573 -1.34 30.94 -18.60
CA PRO A 573 -0.25 30.01 -18.19
C PRO A 573 0.09 29.93 -16.67
N GLU A 574 1.18 29.23 -16.30
CA GLU A 574 1.58 28.96 -14.88
C GLU A 574 2.96 29.54 -14.43
N PHE A 575 4.10 29.11 -15.02
CA PHE A 575 5.51 29.43 -14.62
C PHE A 575 6.45 29.46 -15.86
N ASP A 576 7.77 29.67 -15.72
CA ASP A 576 8.40 30.93 -15.28
C ASP A 576 9.76 31.09 -15.98
N GLU A 577 10.18 32.36 -16.13
CA GLU A 577 11.42 32.86 -16.74
C GLU A 577 11.79 32.35 -18.15
N THR A 578 11.48 33.21 -19.14
CA THR A 578 11.63 33.04 -20.60
C THR A 578 10.92 31.80 -21.16
N ASP A 579 9.80 32.01 -21.87
CA ASP A 579 9.44 31.35 -23.14
C ASP A 579 7.96 31.56 -23.52
N GLU A 580 7.62 31.38 -24.81
CA GLU A 580 6.27 31.54 -25.33
C GLU A 580 5.36 30.36 -24.94
N VAL A 581 4.05 30.62 -24.87
CA VAL A 581 3.05 29.61 -24.50
C VAL A 581 2.12 29.41 -25.67
N VAL A 582 2.14 28.21 -26.27
CA VAL A 582 1.24 27.85 -27.37
C VAL A 582 -0.01 27.22 -26.81
N LEU A 583 -1.14 27.77 -27.24
CA LEU A 583 -2.46 27.51 -26.69
C LEU A 583 -3.41 27.25 -27.84
N SER A 584 -4.22 26.20 -27.72
CA SER A 584 -5.22 25.85 -28.72
C SER A 584 -6.46 25.34 -28.01
N THR A 585 -7.63 25.64 -28.54
CA THR A 585 -8.92 25.31 -27.91
C THR A 585 -9.88 24.75 -28.95
N ALA A 586 -10.85 23.97 -28.51
CA ALA A 586 -11.91 23.40 -29.33
C ALA A 586 -13.21 23.31 -28.52
N VAL A 587 -14.33 23.66 -29.15
CA VAL A 587 -15.67 23.61 -28.54
C VAL A 587 -16.55 22.62 -29.32
N SER A 588 -17.28 21.77 -28.61
CA SER A 588 -18.29 20.89 -29.21
C SER A 588 -19.51 20.82 -28.29
N ASN A 589 -20.66 21.29 -28.76
CA ASN A 589 -21.86 21.53 -27.94
C ASN A 589 -21.53 22.42 -26.71
N ASP A 590 -21.88 21.99 -25.49
CA ASP A 590 -21.52 22.66 -24.24
C ASP A 590 -20.09 22.30 -23.74
N ASN A 591 -19.32 21.45 -24.43
CA ASN A 591 -17.99 21.02 -23.97
C ASN A 591 -16.87 21.90 -24.55
N LEU A 592 -15.92 22.32 -23.70
CA LEU A 592 -14.70 23.04 -24.06
C LEU A 592 -13.46 22.19 -23.76
N MET A 593 -12.57 22.10 -24.74
CA MET A 593 -11.27 21.46 -24.65
C MET A 593 -10.17 22.52 -24.84
N VAL A 594 -9.15 22.51 -23.98
CA VAL A 594 -8.03 23.45 -23.95
C VAL A 594 -6.71 22.68 -23.92
N PHE A 595 -5.79 23.02 -24.83
CA PHE A 595 -4.43 22.52 -24.85
C PHE A 595 -3.46 23.64 -24.48
N TYR A 596 -2.47 23.34 -23.63
CA TYR A 596 -1.37 24.26 -23.33
C TYR A 596 0.00 23.58 -23.32
N THR A 597 1.02 24.30 -23.77
CA THR A 597 2.44 23.91 -23.68
C THR A 597 3.33 25.15 -23.69
N ARG A 598 4.54 25.04 -23.15
CA ARG A 598 5.59 26.09 -23.22
C ARG A 598 6.60 25.72 -24.31
N VAL A 599 7.14 26.72 -25.00
CA VAL A 599 8.07 26.58 -26.13
C VAL A 599 8.95 27.81 -26.27
N HIS A 600 10.24 27.61 -26.53
CA HIS A 600 11.18 28.72 -26.65
C HIS A 600 10.87 29.56 -27.90
N LYS A 601 10.59 30.85 -27.70
CA LYS A 601 10.07 31.75 -28.76
C LYS A 601 10.97 31.81 -29.99
N ASP A 602 12.28 31.77 -29.75
CA ASP A 602 13.31 31.81 -30.79
C ASP A 602 13.62 30.40 -31.38
N ASN A 603 13.02 29.33 -30.82
CA ASN A 603 13.22 27.95 -31.26
C ASN A 603 12.07 27.49 -32.19
N GLN A 604 12.20 27.82 -33.48
CA GLN A 604 11.20 27.44 -34.50
C GLN A 604 10.95 25.92 -34.61
N GLN A 605 11.91 25.09 -34.19
CA GLN A 605 11.72 23.63 -34.18
C GLN A 605 10.68 23.21 -33.13
N GLU A 606 10.65 23.88 -31.97
CA GLU A 606 9.67 23.59 -30.91
C GLU A 606 8.26 24.01 -31.30
N MET A 607 8.12 25.23 -31.86
CA MET A 607 6.86 25.74 -32.41
C MET A 607 6.27 24.80 -33.46
N LYS A 608 7.12 24.29 -34.37
CA LYS A 608 6.71 23.36 -35.44
C LYS A 608 6.27 21.99 -34.91
N GLU A 609 6.96 21.46 -33.89
CA GLU A 609 6.59 20.20 -33.23
C GLU A 609 5.21 20.30 -32.57
N VAL A 610 4.92 21.43 -31.88
CA VAL A 610 3.61 21.67 -31.26
C VAL A 610 2.50 21.85 -32.28
N ASP A 611 2.69 22.68 -33.32
CA ASP A 611 1.71 22.81 -34.41
C ASP A 611 1.42 21.47 -35.10
N THR A 612 2.47 20.65 -35.31
CA THR A 612 2.32 19.30 -35.87
C THR A 612 1.52 18.38 -34.94
N PHE A 613 1.73 18.45 -33.61
CA PHE A 613 0.95 17.70 -32.63
C PHE A 613 -0.52 18.13 -32.62
N MET A 614 -0.79 19.44 -32.58
CA MET A 614 -2.15 19.98 -32.48
C MET A 614 -3.04 19.56 -33.65
N ARG A 615 -2.51 19.53 -34.87
CA ARG A 615 -3.24 19.16 -36.10
C ARG A 615 -3.73 17.70 -36.14
N LYS A 616 -3.34 16.85 -35.18
CA LYS A 616 -3.72 15.43 -35.12
C LYS A 616 -5.06 15.20 -34.41
N PHE A 617 -5.52 16.17 -33.60
CA PHE A 617 -6.82 16.07 -32.92
C PHE A 617 -7.94 16.47 -33.89
N ILE A 618 -8.76 15.49 -34.26
CA ILE A 618 -9.93 15.67 -35.13
C ILE A 618 -11.13 15.06 -34.40
N TRP A 619 -12.13 15.90 -34.08
CA TRP A 619 -13.42 15.44 -33.58
C TRP A 619 -14.12 14.61 -34.66
N LYS A 620 -14.50 13.36 -34.33
CA LYS A 620 -15.38 12.58 -35.21
C LYS A 620 -16.82 13.03 -35.01
N ASP A 621 -17.52 13.22 -36.12
CA ASP A 621 -18.95 13.48 -36.12
C ASP A 621 -19.69 12.25 -35.55
N PRO A 622 -20.59 12.38 -34.56
CA PRO A 622 -21.34 11.25 -33.98
C PRO A 622 -22.10 10.40 -35.02
N SER A 623 -22.42 10.98 -36.18
CA SER A 623 -23.03 10.26 -37.30
C SER A 623 -22.12 9.22 -37.98
N GLU A 624 -20.82 9.21 -37.69
CA GLU A 624 -19.90 8.14 -38.13
C GLU A 624 -19.90 6.93 -37.18
N LEU A 625 -20.07 7.14 -35.87
CA LEU A 625 -20.18 6.04 -34.89
C LEU A 625 -21.43 5.18 -35.16
N GLN A 626 -22.55 5.81 -35.53
CA GLN A 626 -23.78 5.09 -35.88
C GLN A 626 -23.68 4.30 -37.20
N LYS A 627 -22.77 4.66 -38.12
CA LYS A 627 -22.64 3.96 -39.42
C LYS A 627 -21.91 2.61 -39.33
N LYS A 628 -21.10 2.37 -38.29
CA LYS A 628 -20.49 1.05 -38.05
C LYS A 628 -21.42 0.07 -37.31
N GLY A 629 -22.53 0.53 -36.74
CA GLY A 629 -23.52 -0.33 -36.08
C GLY A 629 -24.59 -0.93 -36.99
N ASN A 630 -24.65 -0.54 -38.27
CA ASN A 630 -25.80 -0.81 -39.15
C ASN A 630 -25.48 -1.59 -40.44
N ASN A 631 -24.28 -2.14 -40.59
CA ASN A 631 -23.99 -3.20 -41.55
C ASN A 631 -23.62 -4.48 -40.76
N ARG A 632 -24.43 -5.52 -40.95
CA ARG A 632 -24.22 -6.88 -40.43
C ARG A 632 -23.02 -7.56 -41.08
#